data_AF-A0A1J5ARJ4-F1
#
_entry.id   AF-A0A1J5ARJ4-F1
#
_cell.length_a   1.000
_cell.length_b   1.000
_cell.length_c   1.000
_cell.angle_alpha   90.00
_cell.angle_beta   90.00
_cell.angle_gamma   90.00
#
_symmetry.space_group_name_H-M   'P 1'
#
loop_
_entity.id
_entity.type
_entity.pdbx_description
1 polymer ?
#
loop_
_entity_poly.entity_id
_entity_poly.type
_entity_poly.pdbx_seq_one_letter_code
_entity_poly.pdbx_strand_id
1 'polypeptide(L)'
;MAEKCYVTYRLEESDGSYVFLYPADWKARAVVENGRREVFITGPRNRAGTYSTSLAVAATRSAAASPAEAAAELLARYRAAFNSQGTGPSATTVAGLPAVEVEVAYAMPLPLDSIHPQWTVIRQRSIFFKQGDQLYELDYAASEEDYQTWLPAFRALTRSFTFEAEIARPALRQPIAVPAFPQVREDAPEYRADGSPSDEQPEQHVS
;
A
#
# COMPACT_ATOMS: atom_id res chain seq x y z
N MET A 1 -15.06 2.37 26.70
CA MET A 1 -14.66 2.88 25.37
C MET A 1 -14.63 1.68 24.45
N ALA A 2 -15.38 1.68 23.35
CA ALA A 2 -15.34 0.57 22.41
C ALA A 2 -13.92 0.45 21.83
N GLU A 3 -13.38 -0.76 21.79
CA GLU A 3 -12.10 -1.03 21.16
C GLU A 3 -12.22 -0.68 19.66
N LYS A 4 -11.44 0.31 19.20
CA LYS A 4 -11.47 0.71 17.78
C LYS A 4 -10.89 -0.43 16.96
N CYS A 5 -11.72 -1.12 16.20
CA CYS A 5 -11.29 -2.14 15.26
C CYS A 5 -10.63 -1.47 14.05
N TYR A 6 -9.44 -1.92 13.67
CA TYR A 6 -8.74 -1.47 12.47
C TYR A 6 -8.72 -2.59 11.44
N VAL A 7 -8.72 -2.23 10.16
CA VAL A 7 -8.55 -3.14 9.03
C VAL A 7 -7.34 -2.71 8.20
N THR A 8 -6.71 -3.68 7.54
CA THR A 8 -5.58 -3.44 6.65
C THR A 8 -6.08 -3.08 5.26
N TYR A 9 -5.63 -1.93 4.76
CA TYR A 9 -5.67 -1.62 3.34
C TYR A 9 -4.38 -2.14 2.69
N ARG A 10 -4.51 -2.77 1.52
CA ARG A 10 -3.36 -3.15 0.69
C ARG A 10 -3.59 -2.62 -0.72
N LEU A 11 -2.61 -1.89 -1.25
CA LEU A 11 -2.53 -1.55 -2.66
C LEU A 11 -1.40 -2.35 -3.30
N GLU A 12 -1.72 -3.14 -4.32
CA GLU A 12 -0.75 -3.89 -5.12
C GLU A 12 -0.65 -3.27 -6.50
N GLU A 13 0.53 -2.74 -6.85
CA GLU A 13 0.79 -2.10 -8.15
C GLU A 13 2.17 -2.50 -8.67
N SER A 14 2.37 -2.31 -9.98
CA SER A 14 3.62 -2.68 -10.66
C SER A 14 4.83 -1.81 -10.30
N ASP A 15 4.60 -0.62 -9.76
CA ASP A 15 5.63 0.34 -9.35
C ASP A 15 5.74 0.49 -7.82
N GLY A 16 5.11 -0.42 -7.07
CA GLY A 16 5.21 -0.48 -5.61
C GLY A 16 3.93 -0.98 -4.96
N SER A 17 4.06 -1.72 -3.88
CA SER A 17 2.93 -2.11 -3.04
C SER A 17 3.10 -1.53 -1.65
N TYR A 18 2.00 -1.11 -1.04
CA TYR A 18 1.99 -0.58 0.32
C TYR A 18 0.76 -1.02 1.09
N VAL A 19 0.92 -1.08 2.41
CA VAL A 19 -0.13 -1.43 3.35
C VAL A 19 -0.18 -0.43 4.50
N PHE A 20 -1.36 -0.25 5.05
CA PHE A 20 -1.58 0.55 6.25
C PHE A 20 -2.91 0.15 6.93
N LEU A 21 -3.08 0.55 8.18
CA LEU A 21 -4.30 0.36 8.96
C LEU A 21 -5.21 1.59 8.90
N TYR A 22 -6.51 1.36 8.86
CA TYR A 22 -7.53 2.41 9.04
C TYR A 22 -8.74 1.85 9.81
N PRO A 23 -9.60 2.69 10.40
CA PRO A 23 -10.75 2.20 11.19
C PRO A 23 -11.72 1.37 10.34
N ALA A 24 -12.17 0.23 10.87
CA ALA A 24 -12.99 -0.76 10.16
C ALA A 24 -14.36 -0.24 9.70
N ASP A 25 -14.88 0.76 10.41
CA ASP A 25 -16.17 1.40 10.13
C ASP A 25 -16.07 2.52 9.08
N TRP A 26 -14.87 2.87 8.62
CA TRP A 26 -14.65 3.91 7.62
C TRP A 26 -14.68 3.32 6.20
N LYS A 27 -15.04 4.14 5.22
CA LYS A 27 -15.18 3.70 3.82
C LYS A 27 -13.97 4.13 3.01
N ALA A 28 -13.19 3.16 2.52
CA ALA A 28 -12.07 3.40 1.61
C ALA A 28 -12.51 3.31 0.14
N ARG A 29 -11.97 4.18 -0.71
CA ARG A 29 -12.07 4.11 -2.17
C ARG A 29 -10.74 4.50 -2.81
N ALA A 30 -10.33 3.79 -3.85
CA ALA A 30 -9.21 4.17 -4.68
C ALA A 30 -9.66 5.09 -5.82
N VAL A 31 -8.87 6.11 -6.12
CA VAL A 31 -9.05 7.06 -7.22
C VAL A 31 -7.73 7.17 -7.95
N VAL A 32 -7.79 7.13 -9.28
CA VAL A 32 -6.62 7.34 -10.15
C VAL A 32 -6.96 8.45 -11.12
N GLU A 33 -6.26 9.57 -11.03
CA GLU A 33 -6.52 10.75 -11.84
C GLU A 33 -5.23 11.51 -12.13
N ASN A 34 -4.99 11.88 -13.39
CA ASN A 34 -3.83 12.69 -13.81
C ASN A 34 -2.46 12.18 -13.30
N GLY A 35 -2.27 10.86 -13.21
CA GLY A 35 -1.02 10.25 -12.70
C GLY A 35 -0.85 10.31 -11.18
N ARG A 36 -1.82 10.86 -10.45
CA ARG A 36 -1.97 10.74 -9.00
C ARG A 36 -2.84 9.53 -8.69
N ARG A 37 -2.38 8.70 -7.77
CA ARG A 37 -3.15 7.59 -7.20
C ARG A 37 -3.46 7.94 -5.77
N GLU A 38 -4.70 7.81 -5.36
CA GLU A 38 -5.16 8.20 -4.04
C GLU A 38 -6.12 7.17 -3.47
N VAL A 39 -5.87 6.75 -2.24
CA VAL A 39 -6.82 6.00 -1.43
C VAL A 39 -7.47 6.99 -0.49
N PHE A 40 -8.72 7.33 -0.75
CA PHE A 40 -9.51 8.24 0.08
C PHE A 40 -10.38 7.44 1.05
N ILE A 41 -10.28 7.76 2.34
CA ILE A 41 -10.95 7.03 3.42
C ILE A 41 -11.87 8.00 4.15
N THR A 42 -13.17 7.80 3.98
CA THR A 42 -14.21 8.66 4.57
C THR A 42 -14.64 8.12 5.93
N GLY A 43 -14.46 8.94 6.96
CA GLY A 43 -14.90 8.69 8.32
C GLY A 43 -16.24 9.34 8.67
N PRO A 44 -16.55 9.44 9.98
CA PRO A 44 -17.78 10.03 10.47
C PRO A 44 -17.95 11.49 10.07
N ARG A 45 -19.22 11.89 9.92
CA ARG A 45 -19.57 13.30 9.76
C ARG A 45 -19.46 14.04 11.08
N ASN A 46 -19.14 15.32 11.01
CA ASN A 46 -19.15 16.21 12.16
C ASN A 46 -20.56 16.39 12.73
N ARG A 47 -20.68 17.05 13.88
CA ARG A 47 -21.96 17.21 14.58
C ARG A 47 -23.03 17.89 13.73
N ALA A 48 -22.63 18.86 12.91
CA ALA A 48 -23.52 19.56 11.99
C ALA A 48 -23.93 18.70 10.77
N GLY A 49 -23.29 17.55 10.55
CA GLY A 49 -23.54 16.70 9.39
C GLY A 49 -23.13 17.35 8.07
N THR A 50 -22.21 18.31 8.07
CA THR A 50 -21.82 19.10 6.90
C THR A 50 -20.46 18.71 6.35
N TYR A 51 -19.55 18.21 7.18
CA TYR A 51 -18.20 17.77 6.81
C TYR A 51 -17.96 16.33 7.25
N SER A 52 -17.22 15.55 6.48
CA SER A 52 -16.76 14.21 6.88
C SER A 52 -15.29 14.26 7.23
N THR A 53 -14.92 13.67 8.36
CA THR A 53 -13.51 13.42 8.65
C THR A 53 -12.93 12.53 7.56
N SER A 54 -11.72 12.80 7.07
CA SER A 54 -11.07 12.01 6.03
C SER A 54 -9.62 11.69 6.34
N LEU A 55 -9.19 10.52 5.88
CA LEU A 55 -7.78 10.18 5.70
C LEU A 55 -7.55 9.99 4.20
N ALA A 56 -6.35 10.30 3.73
CA ALA A 56 -5.94 9.93 2.38
C ALA A 56 -4.49 9.44 2.35
N VAL A 57 -4.22 8.52 1.43
CA VAL A 57 -2.87 8.11 1.05
C VAL A 57 -2.76 8.34 -0.44
N ALA A 58 -1.92 9.29 -0.85
CA ALA A 58 -1.68 9.59 -2.24
C ALA A 58 -0.23 9.30 -2.63
N ALA A 59 -0.06 8.81 -3.86
CA ALA A 59 1.22 8.61 -4.51
C ALA A 59 1.19 9.30 -5.88
N THR A 60 2.17 10.14 -6.16
CA THR A 60 2.30 10.82 -7.45
C THR A 60 3.71 10.61 -7.98
N ARG A 61 3.84 10.20 -9.25
CA ARG A 61 5.15 10.24 -9.93
C ARG A 61 5.55 11.70 -10.08
N SER A 62 6.66 12.09 -9.49
CA SER A 62 7.10 13.48 -9.52
C SER A 62 8.60 13.57 -9.75
N ALA A 63 8.97 14.29 -10.82
CA ALA A 63 10.33 14.73 -11.05
C ALA A 63 10.75 15.90 -10.14
N ALA A 64 9.79 16.53 -9.41
CA ALA A 64 10.05 17.63 -8.46
C ALA A 64 10.62 17.14 -7.10
N ALA A 65 11.20 18.07 -6.32
CA ALA A 65 12.56 17.89 -5.82
C ALA A 65 12.73 17.44 -4.36
N SER A 66 11.74 17.61 -3.47
CA SER A 66 11.82 17.05 -2.11
C SER A 66 10.48 17.06 -1.35
N PRO A 67 10.33 16.28 -0.26
CA PRO A 67 9.20 16.40 0.66
C PRO A 67 9.01 17.81 1.24
N ALA A 68 10.09 18.57 1.44
CA ALA A 68 10.05 19.93 1.98
C ALA A 68 9.44 20.93 1.00
N GLU A 69 9.73 20.79 -0.30
CA GLU A 69 9.12 21.61 -1.34
C GLU A 69 7.64 21.33 -1.47
N ALA A 70 7.22 20.06 -1.43
CA ALA A 70 5.81 19.69 -1.45
C ALA A 70 5.03 20.30 -0.28
N ALA A 71 5.62 20.24 0.92
CA ALA A 71 5.06 20.89 2.11
C ALA A 71 4.96 22.41 1.95
N ALA A 72 5.99 23.07 1.40
CA ALA A 72 5.99 24.51 1.16
C ALA A 72 4.95 24.93 0.11
N GLU A 73 4.80 24.15 -0.97
CA GLU A 73 3.79 24.37 -1.99
C GLU A 73 2.38 24.24 -1.42
N LEU A 74 2.11 23.21 -0.61
CA LEU A 74 0.83 23.06 0.08
C LEU A 74 0.53 24.32 0.91
N LEU A 75 1.45 24.75 1.77
CA LEU A 75 1.27 25.94 2.60
C LEU A 75 1.02 27.20 1.76
N ALA A 76 1.73 27.36 0.64
CA ALA A 76 1.53 28.50 -0.26
C ALA A 76 0.13 28.48 -0.89
N ARG A 77 -0.35 27.33 -1.37
CA ARG A 77 -1.70 27.16 -1.93
C ARG A 77 -2.78 27.50 -0.90
N TYR A 78 -2.67 26.97 0.32
CA TYR A 78 -3.64 27.23 1.38
C TYR A 78 -3.62 28.68 1.87
N ARG A 79 -2.45 29.33 1.89
CA ARG A 79 -2.37 30.75 2.21
C ARG A 79 -3.07 31.60 1.15
N ALA A 80 -2.83 31.29 -0.12
CA ALA A 80 -3.43 32.00 -1.24
C ALA A 80 -4.96 31.82 -1.31
N ALA A 81 -5.46 30.60 -1.06
CA ALA A 81 -6.88 30.29 -1.19
C ALA A 81 -7.74 30.70 0.01
N PHE A 82 -7.21 30.58 1.24
CA PHE A 82 -8.02 30.68 2.46
C PHE A 82 -7.51 31.69 3.49
N ASN A 83 -6.42 32.42 3.20
CA ASN A 83 -5.72 33.23 4.20
C ASN A 83 -5.43 32.43 5.50
N SER A 84 -5.09 31.16 5.33
CA SER A 84 -4.94 30.18 6.41
C SER A 84 -3.74 30.47 7.31
N GLN A 85 -3.83 29.95 8.53
CA GLN A 85 -2.70 29.86 9.46
C GLN A 85 -2.23 28.40 9.49
N GLY A 86 -0.92 28.19 9.33
CA GLY A 86 -0.32 26.87 9.35
C GLY A 86 0.84 26.81 10.33
N THR A 87 1.04 25.65 10.93
CA THR A 87 2.29 25.35 11.63
C THR A 87 3.35 25.07 10.57
N GLY A 88 4.54 25.64 10.76
CA GLY A 88 5.66 25.44 9.84
C GLY A 88 6.05 23.95 9.71
N PRO A 89 6.79 23.59 8.64
CA PRO A 89 7.20 22.22 8.41
C PRO A 89 8.04 21.68 9.57
N SER A 90 7.76 20.44 9.96
CA SER A 90 8.49 19.70 10.98
C SER A 90 9.01 18.37 10.42
N ALA A 91 10.21 17.98 10.82
CA ALA A 91 10.81 16.72 10.38
C ALA A 91 10.18 15.54 11.14
N THR A 92 9.90 14.45 10.42
CA THR A 92 9.36 13.20 10.96
C THR A 92 9.87 12.00 10.16
N THR A 93 9.35 10.80 10.45
CA THR A 93 9.67 9.57 9.70
C THR A 93 8.42 8.74 9.44
N VAL A 94 8.34 8.12 8.26
CA VAL A 94 7.28 7.18 7.85
C VAL A 94 7.93 6.01 7.12
N ALA A 95 7.60 4.77 7.50
CA ALA A 95 8.23 3.55 6.95
C ALA A 95 9.78 3.60 6.95
N GLY A 96 10.39 4.24 7.95
CA GLY A 96 11.84 4.43 8.04
C GLY A 96 12.43 5.50 7.10
N LEU A 97 11.61 6.19 6.32
CA LEU A 97 12.03 7.24 5.41
C LEU A 97 11.90 8.64 6.05
N PRO A 98 12.82 9.57 5.77
CA PRO A 98 12.67 10.97 6.15
C PRO A 98 11.39 11.57 5.56
N ALA A 99 10.63 12.27 6.40
CA ALA A 99 9.36 12.85 6.05
C ALA A 99 9.23 14.28 6.60
N VAL A 100 8.34 15.06 6.00
CA VAL A 100 8.00 16.43 6.43
C VAL A 100 6.52 16.50 6.74
N GLU A 101 6.18 16.93 7.94
CA GLU A 101 4.82 17.12 8.41
C GLU A 101 4.48 18.61 8.48
N VAL A 102 3.29 18.96 7.99
CA VAL A 102 2.69 20.30 8.10
C VAL A 102 1.26 20.19 8.61
N GLU A 103 0.80 21.23 9.30
CA GLU A 103 -0.59 21.36 9.73
C GLU A 103 -1.12 22.73 9.27
N VAL A 104 -2.31 22.75 8.70
CA VAL A 104 -3.01 23.96 8.28
C VAL A 104 -4.40 24.02 8.91
N ALA A 105 -4.85 25.23 9.25
CA ALA A 105 -6.21 25.50 9.64
C ALA A 105 -6.81 26.57 8.71
N TYR A 106 -7.99 26.29 8.18
CA TYR A 106 -8.68 27.19 7.26
C TYR A 106 -10.19 27.13 7.49
N ALA A 107 -10.88 28.23 7.18
CA ALA A 107 -12.33 28.29 7.27
C ALA A 107 -12.95 28.19 5.88
N MET A 108 -14.03 27.41 5.75
CA MET A 108 -14.80 27.35 4.51
C MET A 108 -16.31 27.30 4.80
N PRO A 109 -17.15 27.83 3.89
CA PRO A 109 -18.60 27.80 4.06
C PRO A 109 -19.13 26.38 3.80
N LEU A 110 -19.85 25.79 4.76
CA LEU A 110 -20.43 24.46 4.65
C LEU A 110 -21.93 24.41 5.06
N PRO A 111 -22.74 23.54 4.46
CA PRO A 111 -22.41 22.76 3.26
C PRO A 111 -22.35 23.67 2.02
N LEU A 112 -21.56 23.29 1.02
CA LEU A 112 -21.26 24.14 -0.14
C LEU A 112 -22.51 24.54 -0.96
N ASP A 113 -23.53 23.68 -0.98
CA ASP A 113 -24.75 23.86 -1.78
C ASP A 113 -25.92 24.49 -1.00
N SER A 114 -25.66 25.13 0.14
CA SER A 114 -26.70 25.76 0.98
C SER A 114 -26.83 27.26 0.72
N ILE A 115 -28.06 27.76 0.80
CA ILE A 115 -28.34 29.21 0.86
C ILE A 115 -27.96 29.83 2.22
N HIS A 116 -27.72 29.01 3.24
CA HIS A 116 -27.31 29.40 4.59
C HIS A 116 -26.07 28.62 5.01
N PRO A 117 -24.91 28.84 4.37
CA PRO A 117 -23.70 28.15 4.76
C PRO A 117 -23.18 28.69 6.09
N GLN A 118 -22.58 27.80 6.88
CA GLN A 118 -21.89 28.15 8.11
C GLN A 118 -20.38 28.04 7.90
N TRP A 119 -19.64 29.06 8.31
CA TRP A 119 -18.19 29.01 8.32
C TRP A 119 -17.71 27.95 9.28
N THR A 120 -17.10 26.90 8.73
CA THR A 120 -16.56 25.78 9.50
C THR A 120 -15.04 25.81 9.39
N VAL A 121 -14.36 25.78 10.53
CA VAL A 121 -12.90 25.64 10.57
C VAL A 121 -12.54 24.18 10.35
N ILE A 122 -11.73 23.93 9.33
CA ILE A 122 -11.14 22.64 9.00
C ILE A 122 -9.67 22.68 9.39
N ARG A 123 -9.25 21.64 10.10
CA ARG A 123 -7.84 21.37 10.38
C ARG A 123 -7.38 20.21 9.53
N GLN A 124 -6.24 20.39 8.90
CA GLN A 124 -5.63 19.40 8.04
C GLN A 124 -4.17 19.20 8.38
N ARG A 125 -3.74 17.95 8.42
CA ARG A 125 -2.36 17.52 8.65
C ARG A 125 -1.92 16.65 7.50
N SER A 126 -0.80 17.01 6.91
CA SER A 126 -0.25 16.30 5.76
C SER A 126 1.20 15.92 6.05
N ILE A 127 1.58 14.69 5.70
CA ILE A 127 2.95 14.18 5.80
C ILE A 127 3.43 13.80 4.41
N PHE A 128 4.55 14.40 3.99
CA PHE A 128 5.19 14.15 2.72
C PHE A 128 6.47 13.33 2.91
N PHE A 129 6.69 12.34 2.06
CA PHE A 129 7.92 11.55 2.03
C PHE A 129 8.14 10.96 0.63
N LYS A 130 9.38 10.55 0.33
CA LYS A 130 9.75 10.11 -1.03
C LYS A 130 10.34 8.70 -1.00
N GLN A 131 9.93 7.88 -1.95
CA GLN A 131 10.53 6.58 -2.23
C GLN A 131 10.73 6.46 -3.75
N GLY A 132 11.98 6.29 -4.20
CA GLY A 132 12.29 6.29 -5.63
C GLY A 132 11.88 7.61 -6.32
N ASP A 133 11.12 7.49 -7.42
CA ASP A 133 10.56 8.61 -8.20
C ASP A 133 9.15 9.03 -7.74
N GLN A 134 8.65 8.43 -6.66
CA GLN A 134 7.31 8.70 -6.14
C GLN A 134 7.34 9.56 -4.89
N LEU A 135 6.52 10.61 -4.92
CA LEU A 135 6.18 11.41 -3.74
C LEU A 135 4.89 10.87 -3.13
N TYR A 136 4.96 10.56 -1.84
CA TYR A 136 3.84 10.11 -1.04
C TYR A 136 3.32 11.24 -0.16
N GLU A 137 2.00 11.29 0.00
CA GLU A 137 1.27 12.22 0.85
C GLU A 137 0.28 11.44 1.71
N LEU A 138 0.44 11.49 3.03
CA LEU A 138 -0.59 11.03 3.98
C LEU A 138 -1.33 12.25 4.50
N ASP A 139 -2.62 12.30 4.28
CA ASP A 139 -3.45 13.43 4.66
C ASP A 139 -4.50 13.03 5.70
N TYR A 140 -4.77 13.95 6.62
CA TYR A 140 -5.85 13.87 7.59
C TYR A 140 -6.54 15.22 7.68
N ALA A 141 -7.85 15.25 7.45
CA ALA A 141 -8.66 16.45 7.58
C ALA A 141 -9.92 16.20 8.42
N ALA A 142 -10.24 17.15 9.29
CA ALA A 142 -11.43 17.12 10.14
C ALA A 142 -11.90 18.54 10.45
N SER A 143 -13.15 18.67 10.89
CA SER A 143 -13.59 19.89 11.58
C SER A 143 -12.72 20.13 12.81
N GLU A 144 -12.55 21.39 13.21
CA GLU A 144 -11.77 21.73 14.41
C GLU A 144 -12.28 21.01 15.67
N GLU A 145 -13.60 20.84 15.81
CA GLU A 145 -14.24 20.13 16.92
C GLU A 145 -13.89 18.64 16.98
N ASP A 146 -13.72 17.98 15.83
CA ASP A 146 -13.49 16.53 15.74
C ASP A 146 -12.01 16.17 15.57
N TYR A 147 -11.15 17.17 15.34
CA TYR A 147 -9.75 16.95 14.97
C TYR A 147 -8.99 16.12 16.02
N GLN A 148 -9.10 16.45 17.31
CA GLN A 148 -8.39 15.69 18.34
C GLN A 148 -9.00 14.29 18.55
N THR A 149 -10.30 14.12 18.30
CA THR A 149 -11.01 12.86 18.46
C THR A 149 -10.54 11.80 17.47
N TRP A 150 -10.24 12.20 16.23
CA TRP A 150 -9.86 11.29 15.15
C TRP A 150 -8.38 11.29 14.78
N LEU A 151 -7.58 12.22 15.32
CA LEU A 151 -6.12 12.21 15.16
C LEU A 151 -5.46 10.86 15.50
N PRO A 152 -5.91 10.06 16.51
CA PRO A 152 -5.37 8.73 16.73
C PRO A 152 -5.53 7.76 15.54
N ALA A 153 -6.57 7.92 14.71
CA ALA A 153 -6.75 7.12 13.50
C ALA A 153 -5.67 7.44 12.46
N PHE A 154 -5.37 8.73 12.25
CA PHE A 154 -4.26 9.13 11.39
C PHE A 154 -2.92 8.62 11.92
N ARG A 155 -2.67 8.71 13.23
CA ARG A 155 -1.44 8.15 13.84
C ARG A 155 -1.32 6.64 13.67
N ALA A 156 -2.43 5.91 13.72
CA ALA A 156 -2.42 4.46 13.45
C ALA A 156 -2.07 4.19 11.99
N LEU A 157 -2.63 4.94 11.05
CA LEU A 157 -2.30 4.87 9.63
C LEU A 157 -0.81 5.15 9.41
N THR A 158 -0.28 6.28 9.90
CA THR A 158 1.12 6.68 9.67
C THR A 158 2.13 5.70 10.29
N ARG A 159 1.83 5.12 11.46
CA ARG A 159 2.69 4.14 12.13
C ARG A 159 2.67 2.75 11.48
N SER A 160 1.53 2.37 10.90
CA SER A 160 1.37 1.08 10.24
C SER A 160 1.70 1.11 8.75
N PHE A 161 1.86 2.31 8.19
CA PHE A 161 2.26 2.48 6.80
C PHE A 161 3.61 1.81 6.55
N THR A 162 3.63 0.88 5.61
CA THR A 162 4.86 0.22 5.17
C THR A 162 4.75 -0.17 3.71
N PHE A 163 5.92 -0.22 3.06
CA PHE A 163 6.05 -0.78 1.73
C PHE A 163 6.13 -2.30 1.86
N GLU A 164 5.34 -3.00 1.08
CA GLU A 164 5.58 -4.42 0.91
C GLU A 164 6.81 -4.54 0.02
N ALA A 165 7.87 -5.14 0.56
CA ALA A 165 9.03 -5.47 -0.24
C ALA A 165 8.53 -6.24 -1.45
N GLU A 166 9.04 -5.88 -2.64
CA GLU A 166 8.86 -6.69 -3.83
C GLU A 166 9.42 -8.06 -3.45
N ILE A 167 8.55 -8.99 -3.02
CA ILE A 167 8.90 -10.39 -2.94
C ILE A 167 9.16 -10.66 -4.40
N ALA A 168 10.43 -10.60 -4.79
CA ALA A 168 10.90 -11.07 -6.08
C ALA A 168 10.23 -12.42 -6.20
N ARG A 169 9.15 -12.50 -6.99
CA ARG A 169 8.55 -13.78 -7.32
C ARG A 169 9.75 -14.57 -7.78
N PRO A 170 10.19 -15.63 -7.07
CA PRO A 170 11.30 -16.39 -7.56
C PRO A 170 10.88 -16.76 -8.96
N ALA A 171 11.56 -16.19 -9.96
CA ALA A 171 11.28 -16.47 -11.35
C ALA A 171 11.21 -17.98 -11.37
N LEU A 172 10.01 -18.52 -11.60
CA LEU A 172 9.77 -19.95 -11.59
C LEU A 172 10.95 -20.51 -12.34
N ARG A 173 11.85 -21.21 -11.63
CA ARG A 173 13.05 -21.78 -12.23
C ARG A 173 12.50 -22.44 -13.48
N GLN A 174 12.93 -21.98 -14.66
CA GLN A 174 12.51 -22.63 -15.89
C GLN A 174 12.70 -24.12 -15.62
N PRO A 175 11.67 -24.97 -15.85
CA PRO A 175 11.81 -26.38 -15.60
C PRO A 175 13.13 -26.78 -16.26
N ILE A 176 14.07 -27.28 -15.46
CA ILE A 176 15.33 -27.77 -15.97
C ILE A 176 14.92 -28.72 -17.08
N ALA A 177 15.24 -28.37 -18.32
CA ALA A 177 15.01 -29.25 -19.44
C ALA A 177 15.85 -30.48 -19.13
N VAL A 178 15.21 -31.52 -18.60
CA VAL A 178 15.81 -32.82 -18.45
C VAL A 178 16.22 -33.19 -19.88
N PRO A 179 17.52 -33.35 -20.18
CA PRO A 179 17.91 -33.81 -21.50
C PRO A 179 17.14 -35.10 -21.76
N ALA A 180 16.44 -35.17 -22.88
CA ALA A 180 15.78 -36.39 -23.31
C ALA A 180 16.85 -37.47 -23.37
N PHE A 181 16.88 -38.34 -22.36
CA PHE A 181 17.70 -39.54 -22.44
C PHE A 181 17.23 -40.29 -23.67
N PRO A 182 18.13 -40.66 -24.60
CA PRO A 182 17.75 -41.53 -25.70
C PRO A 182 17.15 -42.78 -25.07
N GLN A 183 15.92 -43.12 -25.45
CA GLN A 183 15.31 -44.37 -25.03
C GLN A 183 16.23 -45.49 -25.50
N VAL A 184 16.85 -46.17 -24.53
CA VAL A 184 17.60 -47.40 -24.77
C VAL A 184 16.59 -48.38 -25.34
N ARG A 185 16.70 -48.68 -26.63
CA ARG A 185 15.99 -49.80 -27.23
C ARG A 185 16.59 -51.06 -26.61
N GLU A 186 15.78 -51.83 -25.88
CA GLU A 186 16.18 -53.11 -25.29
C GLU A 186 16.57 -54.18 -26.32
N ASP A 187 16.37 -53.94 -27.63
CA ASP A 187 16.72 -54.87 -28.71
C ASP A 187 18.11 -54.61 -29.35
N ALA A 188 19.06 -54.06 -28.59
CA ALA A 188 20.43 -53.95 -29.08
C ALA A 188 21.10 -55.35 -29.12
N PRO A 189 21.66 -55.79 -30.28
CA PRO A 189 22.27 -57.11 -30.45
C PRO A 189 23.54 -57.34 -29.62
N GLU A 190 23.97 -56.30 -28.89
CA GLU A 190 25.20 -56.23 -28.09
C GLU A 190 25.13 -57.08 -26.81
N TYR A 191 23.94 -57.58 -26.42
CA TYR A 191 23.70 -58.34 -25.20
C TYR A 191 23.29 -59.82 -25.42
N ARG A 192 23.40 -60.36 -26.63
CA ARG A 192 23.32 -61.83 -26.78
C ARG A 192 24.61 -62.45 -26.31
N ALA A 193 24.65 -62.77 -25.02
CA ALA A 193 25.68 -63.62 -24.43
C ALA A 193 25.62 -65.00 -25.10
N ASP A 194 26.66 -65.28 -25.88
CA ASP A 194 27.02 -66.61 -26.32
C ASP A 194 27.20 -67.54 -25.10
N GLY A 195 26.52 -68.68 -25.17
CA GLY A 195 26.91 -69.99 -24.67
C GLY A 195 27.56 -70.11 -23.29
N SER A 196 27.00 -70.99 -22.45
CA SER A 196 27.62 -72.31 -22.21
C SER A 196 26.71 -73.27 -21.42
N PRO A 197 26.97 -74.59 -21.50
CA PRO A 197 26.00 -75.67 -21.30
C PRO A 197 26.19 -76.46 -19.99
N SER A 198 25.46 -77.58 -19.90
CA SER A 198 25.63 -78.75 -19.01
C SER A 198 25.10 -78.61 -17.58
N ASP A 199 24.56 -79.62 -16.92
CA ASP A 199 24.15 -81.00 -17.22
C ASP A 199 23.31 -81.48 -16.00
N GLU A 200 22.82 -82.73 -16.05
CA GLU A 200 22.29 -83.56 -14.94
C GLU A 200 20.77 -83.55 -14.65
N GLN A 201 20.11 -84.50 -15.32
CA GLN A 201 19.06 -85.39 -14.79
C GLN A 201 19.63 -86.38 -13.74
N PRO A 202 18.85 -87.30 -13.12
CA PRO A 202 17.43 -87.29 -12.70
C PRO A 202 17.25 -87.91 -11.28
N GLU A 203 16.00 -88.08 -10.82
CA GLU A 203 15.41 -89.24 -10.09
C GLU A 203 14.22 -88.80 -9.21
N GLN A 204 12.99 -89.16 -9.60
CA GLN A 204 12.14 -90.19 -8.97
C GLN A 204 11.88 -90.01 -7.46
N HIS A 205 10.64 -89.70 -7.07
CA HIS A 205 9.76 -90.73 -6.49
C HIS A 205 8.31 -90.24 -6.29
N VAL A 206 7.43 -91.22 -6.46
CA VAL A 206 5.98 -91.23 -6.29
C VAL A 206 5.59 -91.17 -4.81
N SER A 207 4.56 -90.38 -4.48
CA SER A 207 3.34 -90.79 -3.74
C SER A 207 2.32 -89.66 -3.71
#